data_AF-A0A919APK2-F1
#
_entry.id   AF-A0A919APK2-F1
#
_cell.length_a   1.000
_cell.length_b   1.000
_cell.length_c   1.000
_cell.angle_alpha   90.00
_cell.angle_beta   90.00
_cell.angle_gamma   90.00
#
_symmetry.space_group_name_H-M   'P 1'
#
loop_
_entity.id
_entity.type
_entity.pdbx_description
1 polymer ?
#
loop_
_entity_poly.entity_id
_entity_poly.type
_entity_poly.pdbx_seq_one_letter_code
_entity_poly.pdbx_strand_id
1 'polypeptide(L)'
;MSHETLTPNETMLQEKLAPIVKRRLRVSGYLTAFLLGLYAFFAYLLSTGEEVAGVPVSGELNLVVMTAIFAIVSGVVVSGYYSWWTKKNLDPVMEEIRELVTNE
;
A
#
# COMPACT_ATOMS: atom_id res chain seq x y z
N MET A 1 -9.18 4.83 37.22
CA MET A 1 -8.61 5.24 35.90
C MET A 1 -7.53 6.25 36.19
N SER A 2 -6.28 5.80 36.33
CA SER A 2 -5.13 6.68 36.44
C SER A 2 -4.96 7.39 35.10
N HIS A 3 -5.08 8.72 35.10
CA HIS A 3 -4.55 9.54 34.02
C HIS A 3 -3.02 9.42 34.10
N GLU A 4 -2.44 8.43 33.43
CA GLU A 4 -1.01 8.44 33.13
C GLU A 4 -0.76 9.65 32.24
N THR A 5 -0.24 10.71 32.85
CA THR A 5 0.31 11.86 32.13
C THR A 5 1.53 11.36 31.39
N LEU A 6 1.42 11.24 30.07
CA LEU A 6 2.54 10.95 29.18
C LEU A 6 3.70 11.88 29.54
N THR A 7 4.90 11.33 29.61
CA THR A 7 6.11 12.12 29.79
C THR A 7 6.24 13.13 28.63
N PRO A 8 6.98 14.24 28.80
CA PRO A 8 7.18 15.22 27.73
C PRO A 8 7.72 14.59 26.44
N ASN A 9 8.57 13.56 26.55
CA ASN A 9 9.08 12.79 25.42
C ASN A 9 7.99 11.96 24.71
N GLU A 10 7.16 11.23 25.46
CA GLU A 10 6.06 10.43 24.88
C GLU A 10 5.02 11.29 24.16
N THR A 11 4.78 12.51 24.66
CA THR A 11 3.85 13.45 24.05
C THR A 11 4.37 13.97 22.71
N MET A 12 5.65 14.34 22.63
CA MET A 12 6.29 14.74 21.35
C MET A 12 6.36 13.59 20.34
N LEU A 13 6.62 12.36 20.82
CA LEU A 13 6.64 11.16 19.99
C LEU A 13 5.27 10.89 19.36
N GLN A 14 4.19 10.98 20.16
CA GLN A 14 2.83 10.86 19.63
C GLN A 14 2.51 11.93 18.58
N GLU A 15 2.90 13.18 18.83
CA GLU A 15 2.63 14.28 17.91
C GLU A 15 3.34 14.10 16.56
N LYS A 16 4.57 13.58 16.57
CA LYS A 16 5.32 13.23 15.34
C LYS A 16 4.78 11.98 14.64
N LEU A 17 4.41 10.94 15.39
CA LEU A 17 3.95 9.65 14.83
C LEU A 17 2.53 9.69 14.28
N ALA A 18 1.60 10.38 14.94
CA ALA A 18 0.20 10.45 14.55
C ALA A 18 -0.04 10.85 13.07
N PRO A 19 0.58 11.94 12.54
CA PRO A 19 0.39 12.32 11.13
C PRO A 19 0.98 11.28 10.16
N ILE A 20 2.07 10.61 10.55
CA ILE A 20 2.76 9.63 9.71
C ILE A 20 1.98 8.33 9.65
N VAL A 21 1.45 7.84 10.78
CA VAL A 21 0.57 6.67 10.83
C VAL A 21 -0.68 6.92 10.00
N LYS A 22 -1.30 8.11 10.13
CA LYS A 22 -2.47 8.50 9.32
C LYS A 22 -2.15 8.51 7.83
N ARG A 23 -0.98 9.02 7.45
CA ARG A 23 -0.53 9.04 6.05
C ARG A 23 -0.23 7.63 5.54
N ARG A 24 0.41 6.79 6.34
CA ARG A 24 0.68 5.37 6.03
C ARG A 24 -0.62 4.62 5.79
N LEU A 25 -1.59 4.75 6.68
CA LEU A 25 -2.91 4.11 6.55
C LEU A 25 -3.65 4.56 5.30
N ARG A 26 -3.55 5.85 4.95
CA ARG A 26 -4.15 6.39 3.73
C ARG A 26 -3.47 5.82 2.48
N VAL A 27 -2.14 5.82 2.44
CA VAL A 27 -1.37 5.29 1.30
C VAL A 27 -1.62 3.79 1.14
N SER A 28 -1.52 3.01 2.23
CA SER A 28 -1.83 1.58 2.19
C SER A 28 -3.29 1.34 1.79
N GLY A 29 -4.22 2.14 2.31
CA GLY A 29 -5.64 2.06 1.96
C GLY A 29 -5.88 2.25 0.47
N TYR A 30 -5.27 3.26 -0.16
CA TYR A 30 -5.39 3.48 -1.60
C TYR A 30 -4.74 2.36 -2.42
N LEU A 31 -3.57 1.88 -2.04
CA LEU A 31 -2.89 0.78 -2.74
C LEU A 31 -3.70 -0.53 -2.62
N THR A 32 -4.23 -0.83 -1.45
CA THR A 32 -5.10 -1.98 -1.23
C THR A 32 -6.40 -1.86 -2.03
N ALA A 33 -7.06 -0.70 -2.01
CA ALA A 33 -8.27 -0.48 -2.78
C ALA A 33 -8.02 -0.62 -4.30
N PHE A 34 -6.89 -0.12 -4.78
CA PHE A 34 -6.47 -0.29 -6.17
C PHE A 34 -6.28 -1.77 -6.54
N LEU A 35 -5.54 -2.54 -5.72
CA LEU A 35 -5.34 -3.97 -5.96
C LEU A 35 -6.65 -4.77 -5.90
N LEU A 36 -7.54 -4.45 -4.95
CA LEU A 36 -8.86 -5.07 -4.87
C LEU A 36 -9.71 -4.74 -6.10
N GLY A 37 -9.70 -3.49 -6.55
CA GLY A 37 -10.40 -3.09 -7.77
C GLY A 37 -9.88 -3.83 -9.00
N LEU A 38 -8.56 -3.99 -9.10
CA LEU A 38 -7.92 -4.73 -10.18
C LEU A 38 -8.28 -6.23 -10.13
N TYR A 39 -8.29 -6.83 -8.94
CA TYR A 39 -8.68 -8.22 -8.76
C TYR A 39 -10.17 -8.46 -9.05
N ALA A 40 -11.03 -7.53 -8.63
CA ALA A 40 -12.46 -7.56 -8.93
C ALA A 40 -12.73 -7.43 -10.43
N PHE A 41 -11.99 -6.56 -11.12
CA PHE A 41 -12.05 -6.43 -12.57
C PHE A 41 -11.60 -7.71 -13.28
N PHE A 42 -10.52 -8.34 -12.81
CA PHE A 42 -10.06 -9.62 -13.35
C PHE A 42 -11.10 -10.73 -13.13
N ALA A 43 -11.69 -10.83 -11.93
CA ALA A 43 -12.76 -11.78 -11.65
C ALA A 43 -14.01 -11.53 -12.51
N TYR A 44 -14.36 -10.27 -12.75
CA TYR A 44 -15.44 -9.89 -13.64
C TYR A 44 -15.17 -10.37 -15.08
N LEU A 45 -13.97 -10.16 -15.60
CA LEU A 45 -13.58 -10.65 -16.93
C LEU A 45 -13.64 -12.18 -17.05
N LEU A 46 -13.31 -12.91 -15.99
CA LEU A 46 -13.46 -14.37 -15.98
C LEU A 46 -14.93 -14.80 -15.95
N SER A 47 -15.79 -14.01 -15.30
CA SER A 47 -17.22 -14.33 -15.16
C SER A 47 -18.03 -14.12 -16.43
N THR A 48 -17.57 -13.26 -17.34
CA THR A 48 -18.27 -12.94 -18.61
C THR A 48 -18.09 -14.00 -19.70
N GLY A 49 -17.30 -15.05 -19.47
CA GLY A 49 -17.11 -16.13 -20.43
C GLY A 49 -16.36 -15.72 -21.70
N GLU A 50 -16.34 -16.60 -22.71
CA GLU A 50 -15.54 -16.43 -23.94
C GLU A 50 -15.85 -15.14 -24.72
N GLU A 51 -17.06 -14.59 -24.60
CA GLU A 51 -17.50 -13.38 -25.33
C GLU A 51 -16.65 -12.15 -25.03
N VAL A 52 -16.10 -12.04 -23.82
CA VAL A 52 -15.24 -10.90 -23.41
C VAL A 52 -13.85 -11.40 -23.03
N ALA A 53 -13.75 -12.56 -22.37
CA ALA A 53 -12.48 -13.12 -21.94
C ALA A 53 -11.60 -13.59 -23.11
N GLY A 54 -12.24 -14.10 -24.16
CA GLY A 54 -11.59 -14.67 -25.34
C GLY A 54 -11.27 -13.64 -26.43
N VAL A 55 -11.63 -12.37 -26.23
CA VAL A 55 -11.41 -11.32 -27.24
C VAL A 55 -9.90 -11.22 -27.52
N PRO A 56 -9.46 -11.50 -28.76
CA PRO A 56 -8.06 -11.42 -29.12
C PRO A 56 -7.62 -9.95 -29.15
N VAL A 57 -6.54 -9.66 -28.45
CA VAL A 57 -5.87 -8.36 -28.47
C VAL A 57 -4.78 -8.37 -29.56
N SER A 58 -4.01 -9.45 -29.66
CA SER A 58 -2.99 -9.64 -30.69
C SER A 58 -2.50 -11.10 -30.76
N GLY A 59 -2.68 -11.78 -31.89
CA GLY A 59 -2.27 -13.19 -32.02
C GLY A 59 -2.92 -14.08 -30.96
N GLU A 60 -2.11 -14.78 -30.16
CA GLU A 60 -2.56 -15.63 -29.05
C GLU A 60 -2.86 -14.85 -27.74
N LEU A 61 -2.56 -13.55 -27.68
CA LEU A 61 -2.91 -12.71 -26.53
C LEU A 61 -4.39 -12.37 -26.57
N ASN A 62 -5.12 -12.88 -25.58
CA ASN A 62 -6.48 -12.48 -25.29
C ASN A 62 -6.53 -11.48 -24.11
N LEU A 63 -7.70 -10.86 -23.94
CA LEU A 63 -7.92 -9.83 -22.93
C LEU A 63 -7.65 -10.31 -21.50
N VAL A 64 -7.92 -11.58 -21.20
CA VAL A 64 -7.63 -12.17 -19.87
C VAL A 64 -6.15 -12.28 -19.63
N VAL A 65 -5.37 -12.81 -20.59
CA VAL A 65 -3.92 -12.92 -20.47
C VAL A 65 -3.28 -11.55 -20.32
N MET A 66 -3.72 -10.56 -21.10
CA MET A 66 -3.22 -9.19 -20.98
C MET A 66 -3.54 -8.59 -19.60
N THR A 67 -4.76 -8.78 -19.10
CA THR A 67 -5.15 -8.29 -17.77
C THR A 67 -4.39 -9.00 -16.65
N ALA A 68 -4.13 -10.30 -16.79
CA ALA A 68 -3.34 -11.07 -15.83
C ALA A 68 -1.88 -10.56 -15.76
N ILE A 69 -1.25 -10.31 -16.91
CA ILE A 69 0.09 -9.71 -16.96
C ILE A 69 0.07 -8.33 -16.29
N PHE A 70 -0.93 -7.50 -16.62
CA PHE A 70 -1.09 -6.18 -16.02
C PHE A 70 -1.27 -6.26 -14.49
N ALA A 71 -2.00 -7.26 -13.99
CA ALA A 71 -2.16 -7.50 -12.56
C ALA A 71 -0.83 -7.78 -11.84
N ILE A 72 -0.01 -8.65 -12.43
CA ILE A 72 1.30 -9.02 -11.90
C ILE A 72 2.22 -7.80 -11.86
N VAL A 73 2.32 -7.08 -12.98
CA VAL A 73 3.14 -5.87 -13.10
C VAL A 73 2.68 -4.81 -12.10
N SER A 74 1.36 -4.61 -11.98
CA SER A 74 0.78 -3.69 -11.00
C SER A 74 1.15 -4.05 -9.57
N GLY A 75 1.16 -5.34 -9.21
CA GLY A 75 1.59 -5.81 -7.90
C GLY A 75 3.05 -5.45 -7.58
N VAL A 76 3.95 -5.66 -8.54
CA VAL A 76 5.38 -5.29 -8.40
C VAL A 76 5.53 -3.77 -8.26
N VAL A 77 4.84 -2.99 -9.09
CA VAL A 77 4.88 -1.52 -9.03
C VAL A 77 4.35 -0.99 -7.71
N VAL A 78 3.21 -1.50 -7.24
CA VAL A 78 2.60 -1.11 -5.96
C VAL A 78 3.51 -1.44 -4.80
N SER A 79 4.09 -2.63 -4.78
CA SER A 79 5.02 -3.07 -3.73
C SER A 79 6.30 -2.22 -3.72
N GLY A 80 6.88 -1.98 -4.90
CA GLY A 80 8.07 -1.13 -5.05
C GLY A 80 7.81 0.31 -4.63
N TYR A 81 6.68 0.88 -5.06
CA TYR A 81 6.27 2.22 -4.67
C TYR A 81 6.05 2.33 -3.16
N TYR A 82 5.35 1.37 -2.55
CA TYR A 82 5.15 1.34 -1.10
C TYR A 82 6.48 1.28 -0.35
N SER A 83 7.38 0.39 -0.77
CA SER A 83 8.70 0.22 -0.15
C SER A 83 9.57 1.48 -0.27
N TRP A 84 9.55 2.14 -1.43
CA TRP A 84 10.23 3.42 -1.62
C TRP A 84 9.62 4.52 -0.74
N TRP A 85 8.29 4.56 -0.67
CA TRP A 85 7.58 5.53 0.16
C TRP A 85 7.87 5.34 1.65
N THR A 86 7.88 4.11 2.15
CA THR A 86 8.22 3.82 3.56
C THR A 86 9.65 4.22 3.86
N LYS A 87 10.62 3.89 2.99
CA LYS A 87 12.01 4.30 3.19
C LYS A 87 12.17 5.81 3.29
N LYS A 88 11.47 6.55 2.43
CA LYS A 88 11.59 8.02 2.37
C LYS A 88 10.88 8.73 3.53
N ASN A 89 9.78 8.19 4.04
CA ASN A 89 8.91 8.90 4.98
C ASN A 89 8.85 8.28 6.38
N LEU A 90 9.18 6.99 6.53
CA LEU A 90 9.06 6.24 7.77
C LEU A 90 10.43 6.07 8.43
N ASP A 91 11.46 5.68 7.67
CA ASP A 91 12.80 5.42 8.22
C ASP A 91 13.41 6.62 8.96
N PRO A 92 13.36 7.87 8.44
CA PRO A 92 13.93 9.03 9.16
C PRO A 92 13.24 9.28 10.51
N VAL A 93 11.95 9.03 10.57
CA VAL A 93 11.17 9.24 11.79
C VAL A 93 11.44 8.14 12.80
N MET A 94 11.59 6.90 12.33
CA MET A 94 11.98 5.78 13.20
C MET A 94 13.40 5.97 13.76
N GLU A 95 14.29 6.59 12.99
CA GLU A 95 15.64 6.95 13.44
C GLU A 95 15.59 8.05 14.51
N GLU A 96 14.83 9.13 14.30
CA GLU A 96 14.60 10.17 15.33
C GLU A 96 14.04 9.58 16.63
N ILE A 97 13.06 8.67 16.53
CA ILE A 97 12.47 8.01 17.69
C ILE A 97 13.50 7.14 18.41
N ARG A 98 14.33 6.40 17.65
CA ARG A 98 15.38 5.55 18.23
C ARG A 98 16.42 6.36 18.98
N GLU A 99 16.81 7.52 18.46
CA GLU A 99 17.75 8.42 19.13
C GLU A 99 17.16 8.99 20.42
N LEU A 100 15.88 9.36 20.44
CA LEU A 100 15.20 9.83 21.65
C LEU A 100 15.14 8.76 22.75
N VAL A 101 14.88 7.50 22.38
CA VAL A 101 14.80 6.38 23.34
C VAL A 101 16.18 5.92 23.83
N THR A 102 17.23 6.09 23.03
CA THR A 102 18.59 5.62 23.40
C THR A 102 19.39 6.65 24.22
N ASN A 103 18.99 7.92 24.19
CA ASN A 103 19.62 9.00 24.94
C ASN A 103 18.95 9.30 26.30
N GLU A 104 17.93 8.53 26.69
CA GLU A 104 17.40 8.43 28.07
C GLU A 104 18.11 7.34 28.87
#